data_AF-A0A0F2L322-F1
#
_entry.id   AF-A0A0F2L322-F1
#
_cell.length_a   1.000
_cell.length_b   1.000
_cell.length_c   1.000
_cell.angle_alpha   90.00
_cell.angle_beta   90.00
_cell.angle_gamma   90.00
#
_symmetry.space_group_name_H-M   'P 1'
#
loop_
_entity.id
_entity.type
_entity.pdbx_description
1 polymer ?
#
loop_
_entity_poly.entity_id
_entity_poly.type
_entity_poly.pdbx_seq_one_letter_code
_entity_poly.pdbx_strand_id
1 'polypeptide(L)'
;GQEKYFTAYNYVNSDVGLAAGREIWGVPKKFGVLDIVKYYDLVMGYLERPPGYRLVTAIIRPEEPAQVQPLSITRLALKIIPPAGDGAKAIVQLVDRYRHRLTPKTAWTGPCTLAFNNPSDIDPLYRLGFKRVIRCVYGIFDYVLDFGRVVKEYT
;
A
#
# COMPACT_ATOMS: atom_id res chain seq x y z
N GLY A 1 1.62 -3.47 -22.42
CA GLY A 1 0.79 -4.63 -22.77
C GLY A 1 0.09 -5.19 -21.54
N GLN A 2 0.83 -5.76 -20.59
CA GLN A 2 0.27 -6.32 -19.35
C GLN A 2 -0.08 -5.25 -18.32
N GLU A 3 -1.26 -5.34 -17.71
CA GLU A 3 -1.67 -4.48 -16.58
C GLU A 3 -0.83 -4.77 -15.33
N LYS A 4 -0.30 -3.72 -14.69
CA LYS A 4 0.49 -3.82 -13.45
C LYS A 4 0.17 -2.66 -12.53
N TYR A 5 0.29 -2.88 -11.21
CA TYR A 5 0.12 -1.81 -10.22
C TYR A 5 1.46 -1.20 -9.83
N PHE A 6 1.59 0.11 -9.95
CA PHE A 6 2.74 0.83 -9.41
C PHE A 6 2.48 1.31 -7.99
N THR A 7 3.36 0.99 -7.05
CA THR A 7 3.21 1.44 -5.66
C THR A 7 3.83 2.82 -5.49
N ALA A 8 3.00 3.86 -5.63
CA ALA A 8 3.43 5.25 -5.47
C ALA A 8 3.65 5.67 -4.02
N TYR A 9 2.78 5.22 -3.11
CA TYR A 9 2.83 5.53 -1.68
C TYR A 9 2.55 4.29 -0.85
N ASN A 10 3.22 4.13 0.28
CA ASN A 10 2.93 3.09 1.25
C ASN A 10 3.33 3.55 2.67
N TYR A 11 2.51 3.20 3.67
CA TYR A 11 2.75 3.57 5.06
C TYR A 11 2.71 2.31 5.93
N VAL A 12 3.55 2.30 6.95
CA VAL A 12 3.65 1.22 7.94
C VAL A 12 3.90 1.81 9.32
N ASN A 13 3.66 1.01 10.35
CA ASN A 13 3.94 1.34 11.76
C ASN A 13 4.99 0.40 12.39
N SER A 14 5.72 -0.39 11.58
CA SER A 14 6.81 -1.26 12.02
C SER A 14 8.11 -1.00 11.24
N ASP A 15 9.23 -1.06 11.96
CA ASP A 15 10.58 -0.87 11.45
C ASP A 15 11.01 -2.01 10.52
N VAL A 16 10.76 -3.26 10.90
CA VAL A 16 11.01 -4.43 10.05
C VAL A 16 10.23 -4.30 8.75
N GLY A 17 8.97 -3.87 8.83
CA GLY A 17 8.14 -3.61 7.66
C GLY A 17 8.69 -2.49 6.78
N LEU A 18 9.21 -1.43 7.38
CA LEU A 18 9.79 -0.29 6.68
C LEU A 18 11.09 -0.67 5.97
N ALA A 19 12.07 -1.19 6.71
CA ALA A 19 13.41 -1.52 6.21
C ALA A 19 13.34 -2.58 5.11
N ALA A 20 12.72 -3.73 5.39
CA ALA A 20 12.59 -4.80 4.40
C ALA A 20 11.88 -4.32 3.12
N GLY A 21 10.79 -3.55 3.28
CA GLY A 21 10.05 -2.96 2.16
C GLY A 21 10.91 -2.10 1.24
N ARG A 22 11.72 -1.22 1.82
CA ARG A 22 12.56 -0.26 1.09
C ARG A 22 13.80 -0.92 0.50
N GLU A 23 14.49 -1.74 1.27
CA GLU A 23 15.81 -2.27 0.93
C GLU A 23 15.74 -3.51 0.04
N ILE A 24 14.80 -4.42 0.28
CA ILE A 24 14.67 -5.64 -0.52
C ILE A 24 13.98 -5.30 -1.85
N TRP A 25 12.77 -4.74 -1.78
CA TRP A 25 11.90 -4.57 -2.96
C TRP A 25 11.76 -3.14 -3.49
N GLY A 26 12.27 -2.11 -2.80
CA GLY A 26 12.16 -0.72 -3.25
C GLY A 26 10.79 -0.07 -3.04
N VAL A 27 9.96 -0.58 -2.12
CA VAL A 27 8.65 0.00 -1.83
C VAL A 27 8.85 1.35 -1.11
N PRO A 28 8.19 2.45 -1.52
CA PRO A 28 8.40 3.78 -0.95
C PRO A 28 7.68 3.95 0.40
N LYS A 29 8.01 3.07 1.35
CA LYS A 29 7.39 3.05 2.68
C LYS A 29 7.85 4.26 3.51
N LYS A 30 6.91 4.81 4.27
CA LYS A 30 7.13 5.79 5.35
C LYS A 30 6.45 5.32 6.64
N PHE A 31 6.95 5.79 7.78
CA PHE A 31 6.25 5.61 9.05
C PHE A 31 5.02 6.51 9.17
N GLY A 32 3.94 5.98 9.72
CA GLY A 32 2.74 6.72 10.11
C GLY A 32 1.98 6.00 11.21
N VAL A 33 1.01 6.69 11.82
CA VAL A 33 0.06 6.07 12.75
C VAL A 33 -1.13 5.60 11.94
N LEU A 34 -1.36 4.30 11.91
CA LEU A 34 -2.44 3.70 11.14
C LEU A 34 -2.95 2.47 11.87
N ASP A 35 -4.25 2.24 11.76
CA ASP A 35 -4.90 1.06 12.32
C ASP A 35 -6.24 0.77 11.61
N ILE A 36 -6.81 -0.39 11.91
CA ILE A 36 -8.16 -0.80 11.54
C ILE A 36 -8.96 -1.01 12.82
N VAL A 37 -9.91 -0.12 13.08
CA VAL A 37 -10.74 -0.10 14.29
C VAL A 37 -12.14 -0.59 13.97
N LYS A 38 -12.70 -1.43 14.84
CA LYS A 38 -14.11 -1.86 14.77
C LYS A 38 -14.96 -1.01 15.71
N TYR A 39 -16.13 -0.59 15.25
CA TYR A 39 -17.11 0.13 16.04
C TYR A 39 -18.51 -0.35 15.68
N TYR A 40 -19.10 -1.19 16.55
CA TYR A 40 -20.33 -1.94 16.25
C TYR A 40 -20.26 -2.68 14.91
N ASP A 41 -21.12 -2.32 13.96
CA ASP A 41 -21.20 -2.89 12.62
C ASP A 41 -20.31 -2.18 11.59
N LEU A 42 -19.54 -1.17 12.02
CA LEU A 42 -18.60 -0.44 11.17
C LEU A 42 -17.17 -0.88 11.41
N VAL A 43 -16.38 -0.83 10.33
CA VAL A 43 -14.93 -0.95 10.36
C VAL A 43 -14.33 0.30 9.76
N MET A 44 -13.43 0.94 10.48
CA MET A 44 -12.71 2.14 10.06
C MET A 44 -11.21 1.86 9.96
N GLY A 45 -10.62 2.05 8.79
CA GLY A 45 -9.18 2.18 8.61
C GLY A 45 -8.79 3.65 8.59
N TYR A 46 -7.65 4.00 9.18
CA TYR A 46 -7.14 5.37 9.13
C TYR A 46 -5.61 5.44 8.96
N LEU A 47 -5.14 6.59 8.46
CA LEU A 47 -3.73 6.96 8.39
C LEU A 47 -3.54 8.39 8.88
N GLU A 48 -2.62 8.58 9.81
CA GLU A 48 -2.18 9.84 10.40
C GLU A 48 -0.67 10.00 10.27
N ARG A 49 -0.26 11.22 9.90
CA ARG A 49 1.17 11.60 9.88
C ARG A 49 1.31 13.12 9.89
N PRO A 50 1.75 13.74 11.01
CA PRO A 50 2.03 13.15 12.33
C PRO A 50 0.76 12.61 13.05
N PRO A 51 0.89 11.96 14.23
CA PRO A 51 -0.27 11.59 15.05
C PRO A 51 -1.21 12.78 15.26
N GLY A 52 -2.52 12.57 15.16
CA GLY A 52 -3.55 13.62 15.21
C GLY A 52 -3.77 14.37 13.88
N TYR A 53 -2.88 14.23 12.91
CA TYR A 53 -3.05 14.80 11.56
C TYR A 53 -3.52 13.74 10.57
N ARG A 54 -4.85 13.59 10.45
CA ARG A 54 -5.50 12.57 9.61
C ARG A 54 -5.27 12.83 8.13
N LEU A 55 -4.67 11.88 7.41
CA LEU A 55 -4.50 11.95 5.96
C LEU A 55 -5.59 11.17 5.22
N VAL A 56 -5.92 9.97 5.69
CA VAL A 56 -6.92 9.09 5.05
C VAL A 56 -7.81 8.46 6.10
N THR A 57 -9.10 8.37 5.78
CA THR A 57 -10.09 7.59 6.52
C THR A 57 -10.88 6.73 5.55
N ALA A 58 -10.96 5.44 5.80
CA ALA A 58 -11.78 4.50 5.05
C ALA A 58 -12.78 3.85 6.02
N ILE A 59 -14.07 3.86 5.69
CA ILE A 59 -15.13 3.25 6.50
C ILE A 59 -15.86 2.25 5.62
N ILE A 60 -16.20 1.09 6.19
CA ILE A 60 -17.05 0.09 5.57
C ILE A 60 -18.01 -0.46 6.61
N ARG A 61 -19.25 -0.71 6.19
CA ARG A 61 -20.19 -1.58 6.89
C ARG A 61 -20.19 -2.95 6.19
N PRO A 62 -19.57 -3.99 6.76
CA PRO A 62 -19.51 -5.30 6.11
C PRO A 62 -20.90 -5.98 6.15
N GLU A 63 -21.49 -6.23 4.99
CA GLU A 63 -22.86 -6.76 4.88
C GLU A 63 -22.92 -8.11 4.16
N GLU A 64 -22.12 -8.29 3.10
CA GLU A 64 -22.19 -9.48 2.25
C GLU A 64 -20.80 -10.11 2.05
N PRO A 65 -20.70 -11.44 1.89
CA PRO A 65 -19.44 -12.09 1.52
C PRO A 65 -18.88 -11.54 0.20
N ALA A 66 -17.61 -11.15 0.20
CA ALA A 66 -16.94 -10.65 -1.00
C ALA A 66 -16.23 -11.78 -1.75
N GLN A 67 -16.45 -11.87 -3.07
CA GLN A 67 -15.65 -12.72 -3.94
C GLN A 67 -14.31 -12.05 -4.27
N VAL A 68 -13.25 -12.46 -3.58
CA VAL A 68 -11.88 -12.00 -3.85
C VAL A 68 -11.20 -13.00 -4.78
N GLN A 69 -11.06 -12.63 -6.05
CA GLN A 69 -10.25 -13.42 -6.97
C GLN A 69 -8.77 -13.29 -6.57
N PRO A 70 -7.96 -14.35 -6.73
CA PRO A 70 -6.51 -14.26 -6.55
C PRO A 70 -5.97 -13.11 -7.40
N LEU A 71 -5.36 -12.11 -6.74
CA LEU A 71 -4.75 -10.98 -7.45
C LEU A 71 -3.51 -11.51 -8.18
N SER A 72 -3.66 -11.83 -9.46
CA SER A 72 -2.55 -12.14 -10.37
C SER A 72 -1.80 -10.89 -10.83
N ILE A 73 -2.30 -9.71 -10.45
CA ILE A 73 -1.76 -8.42 -10.89
C ILE A 73 -0.46 -8.14 -10.13
N THR A 74 0.62 -8.23 -10.89
CA THR A 74 1.98 -7.92 -10.44
C THR A 74 2.11 -6.47 -9.94
N ARG A 75 2.93 -6.27 -8.90
CA ARG A 75 3.15 -4.95 -8.28
C ARG A 75 4.56 -4.45 -8.52
N LEU A 76 4.69 -3.32 -9.20
CA LEU A 76 5.92 -2.62 -9.46
C LEU A 76 6.26 -1.65 -8.32
N ALA A 77 7.54 -1.51 -8.04
CA ALA A 77 8.11 -0.46 -7.18
C ALA A 77 9.43 0.04 -7.79
N LEU A 78 9.72 1.33 -7.59
CA LEU A 78 10.99 1.92 -8.01
C LEU A 78 11.96 1.91 -6.83
N LYS A 79 12.92 0.99 -6.86
CA LYS A 79 14.00 0.88 -5.89
C LYS A 79 15.05 1.95 -6.17
N ILE A 80 15.26 2.82 -5.19
CA ILE A 80 16.29 3.85 -5.22
C ILE A 80 17.10 3.72 -3.94
N ILE A 81 18.37 3.32 -4.06
CA ILE A 81 19.33 3.28 -2.95
C ILE A 81 20.49 4.22 -3.30
N PRO A 82 20.63 5.35 -2.58
CA PRO A 82 21.77 6.24 -2.74
C PRO A 82 23.09 5.50 -2.46
N PRO A 83 24.19 5.90 -3.13
CA PRO A 83 25.51 5.38 -2.81
C PRO A 83 25.97 5.86 -1.42
N ALA A 84 26.84 5.09 -0.78
CA ALA A 84 27.49 5.51 0.47
C ALA A 84 28.73 6.39 0.24
N GLY A 85 29.42 6.22 -0.90
CA GLY A 85 30.66 6.94 -1.22
C GLY A 85 30.47 8.01 -2.30
N ASP A 86 31.31 9.04 -2.24
CA ASP A 86 31.33 10.12 -3.22
C ASP A 86 31.64 9.59 -4.62
N GLY A 87 30.89 10.05 -5.63
CA GLY A 87 31.08 9.69 -7.03
C GLY A 87 30.59 8.29 -7.44
N ALA A 88 30.09 7.47 -6.50
CA ALA A 88 29.49 6.18 -6.83
C ALA A 88 28.06 6.34 -7.40
N LYS A 89 27.61 5.36 -8.19
CA LYS A 89 26.26 5.39 -8.77
C LYS A 89 25.22 4.86 -7.78
N ALA A 90 24.06 5.51 -7.76
CA ALA A 90 22.90 5.00 -7.03
C ALA A 90 22.36 3.72 -7.69
N ILE A 91 21.75 2.84 -6.90
CA ILE A 91 20.93 1.75 -7.44
C ILE A 91 19.58 2.38 -7.81
N VAL A 92 19.21 2.34 -9.09
CA VAL A 92 17.90 2.79 -9.57
C VAL A 92 17.28 1.67 -10.42
N GLN A 93 16.33 0.94 -9.85
CA GLN A 93 15.79 -0.28 -10.44
C GLN A 93 14.26 -0.30 -10.37
N LEU A 94 13.59 -0.62 -11.48
CA LEU A 94 12.19 -1.01 -11.46
C LEU A 94 12.11 -2.49 -11.08
N VAL A 95 11.48 -2.77 -9.95
CA VAL A 95 11.35 -4.11 -9.38
C VAL A 95 9.90 -4.59 -9.49
N ASP A 96 9.72 -5.79 -10.03
CA ASP A 96 8.43 -6.48 -10.08
C ASP A 96 8.31 -7.49 -8.93
N ARG A 97 7.28 -7.31 -8.09
CA ARG A 97 6.88 -8.20 -6.99
C ARG A 97 5.76 -9.14 -7.45
N TYR A 98 6.05 -9.94 -8.48
CA TYR A 98 5.07 -10.83 -9.11
C TYR A 98 4.74 -12.08 -8.28
N ARG A 99 5.67 -12.58 -7.46
CA ARG A 99 5.48 -13.75 -6.59
C ARG A 99 4.91 -13.37 -5.23
N HIS A 100 3.69 -12.85 -5.24
CA HIS A 100 2.93 -12.68 -4.02
C HIS A 100 1.70 -13.58 -4.05
N ARG A 101 1.33 -14.12 -2.89
CA ARG A 101 0.10 -14.91 -2.72
C ARG A 101 -0.75 -14.25 -1.66
N LEU A 102 -2.01 -13.98 -2.01
CA LEU A 102 -3.02 -13.47 -1.11
C LEU A 102 -4.15 -14.49 -1.07
N THR A 103 -4.32 -15.17 0.06
CA THR A 103 -5.36 -16.18 0.25
C THR A 103 -6.42 -15.64 1.21
N PRO A 104 -7.65 -15.35 0.74
CA PRO A 104 -8.72 -14.89 1.63
C PRO A 104 -9.11 -15.99 2.62
N LYS A 105 -9.16 -15.66 3.91
CA LYS A 105 -9.80 -16.48 4.96
C LYS A 105 -11.26 -16.07 5.12
N THR A 106 -11.46 -14.77 5.23
CA THR A 106 -12.78 -14.13 5.25
C THR A 106 -12.69 -12.84 4.43
N ALA A 107 -13.74 -12.52 3.69
CA ALA A 107 -13.82 -11.29 2.93
C ALA A 107 -15.27 -10.84 2.84
N TRP A 108 -15.48 -9.54 3.01
CA TRP A 108 -16.78 -8.90 3.09
C TRP A 108 -16.79 -7.63 2.26
N THR A 109 -17.95 -7.29 1.72
CA THR A 109 -18.23 -6.06 0.99
C THR A 109 -19.46 -5.38 1.60
N GLY A 110 -19.67 -4.12 1.24
CA GLY A 110 -20.84 -3.35 1.65
C GLY A 110 -20.64 -1.85 1.39
N PRO A 111 -21.58 -1.03 1.87
CA PRO A 111 -21.48 0.43 1.80
C PRO A 111 -20.17 0.92 2.42
N CYS A 112 -19.49 1.83 1.72
CA CYS A 112 -18.17 2.27 2.12
C CYS A 112 -17.91 3.73 1.75
N THR A 113 -17.01 4.35 2.49
CA THR A 113 -16.56 5.73 2.29
C THR A 113 -15.05 5.76 2.32
N LEU A 114 -14.44 6.55 1.43
CA LEU A 114 -13.02 6.88 1.47
C LEU A 114 -12.89 8.40 1.46
N ALA A 115 -12.17 8.94 2.43
CA ALA A 115 -11.88 10.36 2.55
C ALA A 115 -10.37 10.57 2.59
N PHE A 116 -9.91 11.55 1.81
CA PHE A 116 -8.58 12.16 1.96
C PHE A 116 -8.78 13.41 2.81
N ASN A 117 -8.50 13.30 4.11
CA ASN A 117 -8.98 14.24 5.12
C ASN A 117 -8.27 15.58 5.08
N ASN A 118 -6.94 15.59 5.21
CA ASN A 118 -6.15 16.82 5.24
C ASN A 118 -5.08 16.83 4.15
N PRO A 119 -4.82 17.98 3.50
CA PRO A 119 -3.69 18.12 2.60
C PRO A 119 -2.37 18.07 3.37
N SER A 120 -1.36 17.44 2.78
CA SER A 120 0.01 17.42 3.30
C SER A 120 0.97 17.48 2.13
N ASP A 121 1.86 18.47 2.08
CA ASP A 121 2.87 18.53 1.01
C ASP A 121 3.97 17.48 1.18
N ILE A 122 4.13 16.94 2.39
CA ILE A 122 5.04 15.83 2.68
C ILE A 122 4.43 14.51 2.20
N ASP A 123 3.11 14.37 2.31
CA ASP A 123 2.33 13.18 1.96
C ASP A 123 1.11 13.56 1.11
N PRO A 124 1.31 13.90 -0.18
CA PRO A 124 0.30 14.56 -1.00
C PRO A 124 -0.74 13.59 -1.57
N LEU A 125 -1.27 12.69 -0.73
CA LEU A 125 -2.29 11.70 -1.10
C LEU A 125 -3.55 12.35 -1.69
N TYR A 126 -3.90 13.54 -1.20
CA TYR A 126 -5.01 14.35 -1.73
C TYR A 126 -4.86 14.68 -3.22
N ARG A 127 -3.62 14.76 -3.74
CA ARG A 127 -3.36 15.04 -5.16
C ARG A 127 -3.71 13.88 -6.10
N LEU A 128 -4.00 12.69 -5.57
CA LEU A 128 -4.50 11.57 -6.38
C LEU A 128 -5.89 11.85 -6.98
N GLY A 129 -6.61 12.88 -6.50
CA GLY A 129 -7.82 13.37 -7.15
C GLY A 129 -8.99 12.39 -7.09
N PHE A 130 -9.25 11.82 -5.90
CA PHE A 130 -10.34 10.87 -5.68
C PHE A 130 -11.68 11.36 -6.24
N LYS A 131 -12.36 10.49 -6.99
CA LYS A 131 -13.65 10.78 -7.62
C LYS A 131 -14.81 10.01 -7.01
N ARG A 132 -14.66 8.69 -6.86
CA ARG A 132 -15.65 7.79 -6.28
C ARG A 132 -15.03 6.45 -5.91
N VAL A 133 -15.65 5.74 -4.98
CA VAL A 133 -15.30 4.34 -4.70
C VAL A 133 -15.88 3.46 -5.81
N ILE A 134 -15.08 2.50 -6.30
CA ILE A 134 -15.52 1.51 -7.29
C ILE A 134 -15.82 0.14 -6.67
N ARG A 135 -15.11 -0.19 -5.58
CA ARG A 135 -15.20 -1.45 -4.84
C ARG A 135 -14.53 -1.26 -3.48
N CYS A 136 -15.06 -1.92 -2.45
CA CYS A 136 -14.44 -2.01 -1.13
C CYS A 136 -14.50 -3.45 -0.64
N VAL A 137 -13.45 -3.88 0.06
CA VAL A 137 -13.36 -5.22 0.64
C VAL A 137 -12.70 -5.09 1.99
N TYR A 138 -13.31 -5.71 3.01
CA TYR A 138 -12.72 -5.90 4.33
C TYR A 138 -12.59 -7.40 4.62
N GLY A 139 -11.47 -7.83 5.18
CA GLY A 139 -11.25 -9.26 5.38
C GLY A 139 -9.93 -9.60 6.05
N ILE A 140 -9.78 -10.89 6.32
CA ILE A 140 -8.55 -11.50 6.84
C ILE A 140 -7.95 -12.33 5.72
N PHE A 141 -6.66 -12.14 5.48
CA PHE A 141 -5.93 -12.77 4.39
C PHE A 141 -4.60 -13.32 4.87
N ASP A 142 -4.23 -14.50 4.40
CA ASP A 142 -2.83 -14.92 4.45
C ASP A 142 -2.10 -14.21 3.31
N TYR A 143 -0.97 -13.59 3.61
CA TYR A 143 -0.15 -12.91 2.63
C TYR A 143 1.29 -13.41 2.67
N VAL A 144 1.76 -13.91 1.52
CA VAL A 144 3.16 -14.27 1.31
C VAL A 144 3.73 -13.37 0.23
N LEU A 145 4.87 -12.75 0.52
CA LEU A 145 5.64 -11.95 -0.43
C LEU A 145 7.03 -12.52 -0.57
N ASP A 146 7.30 -13.13 -1.72
CA ASP A 146 8.63 -13.63 -2.09
C ASP A 146 9.49 -12.50 -2.68
N PHE A 147 10.75 -12.79 -2.99
CA PHE A 147 11.64 -11.85 -3.68
C PHE A 147 11.08 -11.39 -5.02
N GLY A 148 11.45 -10.15 -5.39
CA GLY A 148 11.10 -9.56 -6.67
C GLY A 148 12.10 -9.89 -7.78
N ARG A 149 11.80 -9.42 -8.99
CA ARG A 149 12.71 -9.43 -10.14
C ARG A 149 12.95 -8.00 -10.61
N VAL A 150 14.21 -7.65 -10.89
CA VAL A 150 14.53 -6.41 -11.59
C VAL A 150 14.05 -6.54 -13.04
N VAL A 151 13.14 -5.65 -13.45
CA VAL A 151 12.62 -5.61 -14.83
C VAL A 151 13.24 -4.51 -15.66
N LYS A 152 13.84 -3.50 -15.02
CA LYS A 152 14.64 -2.47 -15.67
C LYS A 152 15.63 -1.87 -14.68
N GLU A 153 16.86 -1.67 -15.13
CA GLU A 153 17.88 -0.89 -14.43
C GLU A 153 18.05 0.46 -15.13
N TYR A 154 18.12 1.54 -14.36
CA TYR A 154 18.35 2.89 -14.83
C TYR A 154 19.78 3.28 -14.45
N THR A 155 20.59 3.59 -15.47
CA THR A 155 22.02 3.93 -15.35
C THR A 155 22.26 5.39 -15.04
#